data_AF-A0A8J7TYX4-F1
#
_entry.id   AF-A0A8J7TYX4-F1
#
_cell.length_a   1.000
_cell.length_b   1.000
_cell.length_c   1.000
_cell.angle_alpha   90.00
_cell.angle_beta   90.00
_cell.angle_gamma   90.00
#
_symmetry.space_group_name_H-M   'P 1'
#
loop_
_entity.id
_entity.type
_entity.pdbx_description
1 polymer ?
#
loop_
_entity_poly.entity_id
_entity_poly.type
_entity_poly.pdbx_seq_one_letter_code
_entity_poly.pdbx_strand_id
1 'polypeptide(L)'
;MDAKAGVNEASEALGEIGAEQYMTKQLGATRVPKPANTGGGQYDLDQIYKLGDDLYVVECKGGPKALESGRIALPKEPVTVNGEAFDAYANEGSLKYLRMTLDDMATVGSPTRPIALELLDALEQGKLKYINVKTIPKGADKATFTVKHYKLGGDE
;
A
#
# COMPACT_ATOMS: atom_id res chain seq x y z
N MET A 1 -26.58 -7.45 -15.02
CA MET A 1 -25.63 -6.39 -14.64
C MET A 1 -25.01 -6.81 -13.29
N ASP A 2 -23.76 -6.41 -13.02
CA ASP A 2 -23.13 -6.38 -11.67
C ASP A 2 -22.42 -7.62 -11.05
N ALA A 3 -21.94 -8.59 -11.83
CA ALA A 3 -21.09 -9.65 -11.26
C ALA A 3 -19.62 -9.23 -11.02
N LYS A 4 -19.13 -8.14 -11.65
CA LYS A 4 -17.72 -7.72 -11.55
C LYS A 4 -17.41 -6.82 -10.35
N ALA A 5 -18.35 -5.99 -9.91
CA ALA A 5 -18.15 -5.11 -8.76
C ALA A 5 -18.04 -5.91 -7.45
N GLY A 6 -18.97 -6.83 -7.20
CA GLY A 6 -18.97 -7.63 -5.96
C GLY A 6 -17.79 -8.61 -5.81
N VAL A 7 -17.14 -9.01 -6.90
CA VAL A 7 -15.92 -9.85 -6.85
C VAL A 7 -14.70 -9.02 -6.43
N ASN A 8 -14.63 -7.75 -6.82
CA ASN A 8 -13.55 -6.86 -6.41
C ASN A 8 -13.67 -6.48 -4.92
N GLU A 9 -14.87 -6.10 -4.46
CA GLU A 9 -15.11 -5.74 -3.06
C GLU A 9 -14.83 -6.91 -2.09
N ALA A 10 -15.26 -8.12 -2.45
CA ALA A 10 -14.99 -9.32 -1.64
C ALA A 10 -13.49 -9.68 -1.64
N SER A 11 -12.78 -9.39 -2.72
CA SER A 11 -11.33 -9.56 -2.82
C SER A 11 -10.58 -8.54 -1.95
N GLU A 12 -10.96 -7.28 -1.99
CA GLU A 12 -10.38 -6.22 -1.16
C GLU A 12 -10.58 -6.51 0.33
N ALA A 13 -11.81 -6.80 0.76
CA ALA A 13 -12.13 -7.13 2.14
C ALA A 13 -11.35 -8.35 2.65
N LEU A 14 -11.18 -9.38 1.81
CA LEU A 14 -10.38 -10.55 2.15
C LEU A 14 -8.89 -10.22 2.30
N GLY A 15 -8.36 -9.36 1.42
CA GLY A 15 -6.99 -8.86 1.52
C GLY A 15 -6.77 -8.15 2.85
N GLU A 16 -7.65 -7.22 3.19
CA GLU A 16 -7.61 -6.43 4.42
C GLU A 16 -7.66 -7.28 5.69
N ILE A 17 -8.57 -8.26 5.74
CA ILE A 17 -8.67 -9.18 6.89
C ILE A 17 -7.38 -9.96 7.07
N GLY A 18 -6.77 -10.42 5.98
CA GLY A 18 -5.54 -11.20 6.08
C GLY A 18 -4.31 -10.38 6.44
N ALA A 19 -4.23 -9.13 5.95
CA ALA A 19 -3.25 -8.16 6.42
C ALA A 19 -3.39 -7.90 7.92
N GLU A 20 -4.61 -7.71 8.41
CA GLU A 20 -4.86 -7.55 9.85
C GLU A 20 -4.47 -8.78 10.66
N GLN A 21 -4.83 -9.98 10.22
CA GLN A 21 -4.45 -11.23 10.87
C GLN A 21 -2.93 -11.40 10.94
N TYR A 22 -2.23 -11.17 9.83
CA TYR A 22 -0.77 -11.25 9.79
C TYR A 22 -0.11 -10.19 10.69
N MET A 23 -0.43 -8.92 10.46
CA MET A 23 0.23 -7.81 11.16
C MET A 23 -0.10 -7.77 12.65
N THR A 24 -1.37 -7.95 13.03
CA THR A 24 -1.78 -7.82 14.44
C THR A 24 -1.62 -9.12 15.22
N LYS A 25 -2.06 -10.26 14.68
CA LYS A 25 -2.10 -11.53 15.45
C LYS A 25 -0.78 -12.28 15.37
N GLN A 26 -0.09 -12.26 14.24
CA GLN A 26 1.19 -12.96 14.11
C GLN A 26 2.37 -12.10 14.53
N LEU A 27 2.39 -10.81 14.14
CA LEU A 27 3.52 -9.92 14.44
C LEU A 27 3.32 -9.02 15.66
N GLY A 28 2.09 -8.86 16.16
CA GLY A 28 1.81 -7.97 17.29
C GLY A 28 1.86 -6.48 16.95
N ALA A 29 1.78 -6.13 15.67
CA ALA A 29 1.74 -4.73 15.22
C ALA A 29 0.40 -4.07 15.56
N THR A 30 0.42 -2.75 15.75
CA THR A 30 -0.80 -1.96 15.98
C THR A 30 -1.21 -1.25 14.70
N ARG A 31 -2.50 -1.32 14.34
CA ARG A 31 -3.03 -0.59 13.16
C ARG A 31 -2.98 0.92 13.43
N VAL A 32 -2.39 1.66 12.49
CA VAL A 32 -2.38 3.12 12.53
C VAL A 32 -3.62 3.61 11.78
N PRO A 33 -4.53 4.36 12.42
CA PRO A 33 -5.70 4.89 11.74
C PRO A 33 -5.28 5.93 10.71
N LYS A 34 -5.84 5.85 9.50
CA LYS A 34 -5.78 6.91 8.51
C LYS A 34 -7.19 7.44 8.24
N PRO A 35 -7.38 8.77 8.12
CA PRO A 35 -8.63 9.29 7.59
C PRO A 35 -8.82 8.83 6.15
N ALA A 36 -10.07 8.71 5.70
CA ALA A 36 -10.34 8.40 4.30
C ALA A 36 -9.72 9.49 3.40
N ASN A 37 -9.10 9.09 2.29
CA ASN A 37 -8.69 10.04 1.28
C ASN A 37 -9.96 10.55 0.57
N THR A 38 -10.42 11.75 0.92
CA THR A 38 -11.65 12.34 0.37
C THR A 38 -11.44 13.03 -0.98
N GLY A 39 -10.19 13.07 -1.48
CA GLY A 39 -9.81 13.77 -2.72
C GLY A 39 -10.06 13.03 -4.02
N GLY A 40 -10.77 11.89 -4.01
CA GLY A 40 -11.07 11.09 -5.21
C GLY A 40 -9.84 10.54 -5.93
N GLY A 41 -8.68 10.51 -5.27
CA GLY A 41 -7.39 10.24 -5.88
C GLY A 41 -7.11 8.75 -6.05
N GLN A 42 -6.52 8.43 -7.20
CA GLN A 42 -5.95 7.15 -7.64
C GLN A 42 -4.85 6.57 -6.70
N TYR A 43 -4.60 7.23 -5.56
CA TYR A 43 -3.49 7.04 -4.64
C TYR A 43 -3.99 7.10 -3.19
N ASP A 44 -4.39 5.95 -2.68
CA ASP A 44 -4.61 5.73 -1.25
C ASP A 44 -3.85 4.46 -0.87
N LEU A 45 -3.34 4.41 0.36
CA LEU A 45 -2.71 3.20 0.90
C LEU A 45 -3.81 2.30 1.46
N ASP A 46 -3.71 0.98 1.33
CA ASP A 46 -4.72 0.08 1.90
C ASP A 46 -4.69 0.14 3.44
N GLN A 47 -3.57 -0.24 4.06
CA GLN A 47 -3.43 -0.27 5.52
C GLN A 47 -2.03 0.14 5.99
N ILE A 48 -1.98 0.71 7.20
CA ILE A 48 -0.74 1.15 7.87
C ILE A 48 -0.67 0.52 9.26
N TYR A 49 0.52 0.07 9.64
CA TYR A 49 0.79 -0.54 10.95
C TYR A 49 2.07 0.00 11.57
N LYS A 50 2.16 -0.10 12.89
CA LYS A 50 3.38 0.18 13.67
C LYS A 50 3.83 -1.05 14.44
N LEU A 51 5.11 -1.38 14.36
CA LEU A 51 5.74 -2.47 15.10
C LEU A 51 7.09 -1.99 15.64
N GLY A 52 7.16 -1.76 16.96
CA GLY A 52 8.32 -1.10 17.57
C GLY A 52 8.51 0.31 16.98
N ASP A 53 9.72 0.56 16.46
CA ASP A 53 10.09 1.84 15.83
C ASP A 53 9.79 1.89 14.32
N ASP A 54 9.40 0.76 13.72
CA ASP A 54 9.12 0.66 12.29
C ASP A 54 7.64 0.95 11.98
N LEU A 55 7.42 1.62 10.86
CA LEU A 55 6.11 1.75 10.22
C LEU A 55 6.02 0.82 9.01
N TYR A 56 4.84 0.27 8.78
CA TYR A 56 4.56 -0.65 7.69
C TYR A 56 3.42 -0.10 6.84
N VAL A 57 3.69 0.10 5.56
CA VAL A 57 2.66 0.23 4.53
C VAL A 57 2.37 -1.17 3.98
N VAL A 58 1.10 -1.55 3.95
CA VAL A 58 0.66 -2.89 3.60
C VAL A 58 -0.35 -2.83 2.47
N GLU A 59 0.04 -3.29 1.28
CA GLU A 59 -0.88 -3.59 0.18
C GLU A 59 -1.62 -4.89 0.47
N CYS A 60 -2.94 -4.86 0.35
CA CYS A 60 -3.85 -5.92 0.76
C CYS A 60 -4.41 -6.62 -0.47
N LYS A 61 -4.07 -7.90 -0.68
CA LYS A 61 -4.51 -8.66 -1.87
C LYS A 61 -5.33 -9.88 -1.50
N GLY A 62 -6.58 -9.96 -1.94
CA GLY A 62 -7.45 -11.11 -1.69
C GLY A 62 -7.55 -12.11 -2.83
N GLY A 63 -7.56 -13.38 -2.48
CA GLY A 63 -7.92 -14.46 -3.38
C GLY A 63 -6.77 -14.92 -4.30
N PRO A 64 -6.98 -16.06 -4.98
CA PRO A 64 -5.93 -16.73 -5.74
C PRO A 64 -5.47 -15.93 -6.97
N LYS A 65 -6.38 -15.14 -7.56
CA LYS A 65 -6.15 -14.39 -8.80
C LYS A 65 -5.67 -12.95 -8.59
N ALA A 66 -5.59 -12.45 -7.35
CA ALA A 66 -5.06 -11.13 -7.12
C ALA A 66 -3.58 -11.07 -7.54
N LEU A 67 -3.25 -10.04 -8.30
CA LEU A 67 -1.88 -9.73 -8.67
C LEU A 67 -1.14 -9.24 -7.43
N GLU A 68 0.10 -9.69 -7.26
CA GLU A 68 0.97 -9.27 -6.14
C GLU A 68 1.53 -7.86 -6.35
N SER A 69 1.55 -7.39 -7.59
CA SER A 69 1.94 -6.05 -7.99
C SER A 69 1.33 -5.72 -9.35
N GLY A 70 0.96 -4.45 -9.58
CA GLY A 70 0.49 -3.95 -10.88
C GLY A 70 1.29 -2.74 -11.36
N ARG A 71 1.33 -2.54 -12.68
CA ARG A 71 1.81 -1.29 -13.29
C ARG A 71 0.64 -0.29 -13.27
N ILE A 72 0.78 0.79 -12.52
CA ILE A 72 -0.24 1.84 -12.44
C ILE A 72 0.18 2.97 -13.37
N ALA A 73 -0.73 3.37 -14.27
CA ALA A 73 -0.55 4.56 -15.10
C ALA A 73 -0.64 5.80 -14.22
N LEU A 74 0.37 6.65 -14.28
CA LEU A 74 0.44 7.91 -13.55
C LEU A 74 -0.31 8.99 -14.33
N PRO A 75 -1.19 9.78 -13.71
CA PRO A 75 -1.95 10.84 -14.38
C PRO A 75 -1.12 12.09 -14.68
N LYS A 76 0.20 12.08 -14.45
CA LYS A 76 1.10 13.20 -14.76
C LYS A 76 1.95 12.89 -15.98
N GLU A 77 2.10 13.90 -16.84
CA GLU A 77 3.19 13.99 -17.82
C GLU A 77 4.53 13.64 -17.16
N PRO A 78 5.51 13.12 -17.93
CA PRO A 78 6.80 12.65 -17.40
C PRO A 78 7.34 13.58 -16.33
N VAL A 79 7.42 13.07 -15.10
CA VAL A 79 7.89 13.84 -13.95
C VAL A 79 9.40 13.93 -14.08
N THR A 80 9.96 15.14 -14.02
CA THR A 80 11.41 15.32 -13.97
C THR A 80 11.85 15.37 -12.51
N VAL A 81 12.66 14.40 -12.06
CA VAL A 81 13.31 14.42 -10.73
C VAL A 81 14.82 14.50 -10.97
N ASN A 82 15.51 15.47 -10.37
CA ASN A 82 16.96 15.68 -10.53
C ASN A 82 17.45 15.82 -11.99
N GLY A 83 16.59 16.26 -12.91
CA GLY A 83 16.93 16.44 -14.33
C GLY A 83 16.66 15.23 -15.23
N GLU A 84 16.19 14.11 -14.68
CA GLU A 84 15.79 12.93 -15.45
C GLU A 84 14.27 12.87 -15.63
N ALA A 85 13.82 12.68 -16.87
CA ALA A 85 12.41 12.50 -17.18
C ALA A 85 12.00 11.04 -16.92
N PHE A 86 11.06 10.83 -16.01
CA PHE A 86 10.59 9.50 -15.64
C PHE A 86 9.28 9.16 -16.36
N ASP A 87 9.19 7.96 -16.95
CA ASP A 87 7.97 7.44 -17.58
C ASP A 87 6.76 7.50 -16.63
N ALA A 88 5.59 7.76 -17.22
CA ALA A 88 4.28 7.92 -16.58
C ALA A 88 3.70 6.60 -16.01
N TYR A 89 4.55 5.71 -15.52
CA TYR A 89 4.14 4.48 -14.85
C TYR A 89 4.97 4.26 -13.59
N ALA A 90 4.33 3.74 -12.54
CA ALA A 90 4.99 3.20 -11.37
C ALA A 90 4.46 1.79 -11.09
N ASN A 91 5.32 0.91 -10.60
CA ASN A 91 4.92 -0.42 -10.18
C ASN A 91 4.53 -0.35 -8.70
N GLU A 92 3.35 -0.86 -8.35
CA GLU A 92 2.97 -1.10 -6.96
C GLU A 92 4.06 -1.96 -6.30
N GLY A 93 4.45 -1.61 -5.07
CA GLY A 93 5.61 -2.22 -4.42
C GLY A 93 6.97 -1.58 -4.75
N SER A 94 7.02 -0.50 -5.53
CA SER A 94 8.27 0.25 -5.75
C SER A 94 8.40 1.45 -4.83
N LEU A 95 9.64 1.87 -4.56
CA LEU A 95 9.92 3.12 -3.84
C LEU A 95 9.33 4.34 -4.56
N LYS A 96 9.38 4.36 -5.89
CA LYS A 96 8.78 5.43 -6.72
C LYS A 96 7.27 5.52 -6.49
N TYR A 97 6.56 4.41 -6.57
CA TYR A 97 5.11 4.38 -6.32
C TYR A 97 4.78 4.88 -4.91
N LEU A 98 5.48 4.34 -3.90
CA LEU A 98 5.25 4.70 -2.51
C LEU A 98 5.47 6.21 -2.28
N ARG A 99 6.59 6.78 -2.75
CA ARG A 99 6.85 8.22 -2.63
C ARG A 99 5.77 9.06 -3.30
N MET A 100 5.37 8.70 -4.52
CA MET A 100 4.32 9.43 -5.23
C MET A 100 2.97 9.41 -4.49
N THR A 101 2.59 8.24 -3.94
CA THR A 101 1.36 8.12 -3.14
C THR A 101 1.45 8.96 -1.87
N LEU A 102 2.59 8.94 -1.18
CA LEU A 102 2.79 9.75 0.02
C LEU A 102 2.78 11.25 -0.28
N ASP A 103 3.38 11.68 -1.39
CA ASP A 103 3.40 13.09 -1.80
C ASP A 103 1.98 13.59 -2.14
N ASP A 104 1.16 12.77 -2.80
CA ASP A 104 -0.25 13.09 -3.06
C ASP A 104 -1.04 13.24 -1.75
N MET A 105 -0.92 12.25 -0.86
CA MET A 105 -1.53 12.29 0.47
C MET A 105 -1.04 13.48 1.31
N ALA A 106 0.21 13.90 1.14
CA ALA A 106 0.81 15.03 1.84
C ALA A 106 0.36 16.39 1.32
N THR A 107 -0.48 16.49 0.28
CA THR A 107 -0.96 17.78 -0.26
C THR A 107 -1.60 18.66 0.82
N VAL A 108 -1.34 19.97 0.77
CA VAL A 108 -1.90 20.94 1.73
C VAL A 108 -3.42 20.89 1.70
N GLY A 109 -4.05 20.81 2.87
CA GLY A 109 -5.51 20.69 3.01
C GLY A 109 -6.05 19.26 2.91
N SER A 110 -5.21 18.28 2.57
CA SER A 110 -5.60 16.87 2.62
C SER A 110 -5.78 16.39 4.07
N PRO A 111 -6.85 15.64 4.39
CA PRO A 111 -7.01 15.03 5.71
C PRO A 111 -5.91 13.97 5.98
N THR A 112 -5.34 13.35 4.95
CA THR A 112 -4.28 12.34 5.07
C THR A 112 -2.89 12.93 5.26
N ARG A 113 -2.74 14.27 5.18
CA ARG A 113 -1.44 14.94 5.26
C ARG A 113 -0.63 14.59 6.52
N PRO A 114 -1.19 14.55 7.75
CA PRO A 114 -0.39 14.25 8.94
C PRO A 114 0.28 12.86 8.88
N ILE A 115 -0.47 11.83 8.49
CA ILE A 115 0.06 10.47 8.40
C ILE A 115 1.04 10.34 7.22
N ALA A 116 0.79 11.04 6.12
CA ALA A 116 1.72 11.04 4.98
C ALA A 116 3.09 11.62 5.35
N LEU A 117 3.13 12.72 6.11
CA LEU A 117 4.37 13.32 6.59
C LEU A 117 5.13 12.40 7.56
N GLU A 118 4.42 11.70 8.45
CA GLU A 118 5.02 10.69 9.34
C GLU A 118 5.67 9.54 8.57
N LEU A 119 5.00 9.06 7.51
CA LEU A 119 5.51 7.99 6.65
C LEU A 119 6.72 8.45 5.82
N LEU A 120 6.72 9.68 5.33
CA LEU A 120 7.87 10.26 4.62
C LEU A 120 9.10 10.38 5.53
N ASP A 121 8.92 10.85 6.77
CA ASP A 121 9.99 10.91 7.78
C ASP A 121 10.52 9.51 8.12
N ALA A 122 9.63 8.54 8.35
CA ALA A 122 10.03 7.15 8.58
C ALA A 122 10.77 6.55 7.38
N LEU A 123 10.39 6.92 6.15
CA LEU A 123 11.07 6.48 4.93
C LEU A 123 12.50 7.03 4.87
N GLU A 124 12.69 8.32 5.16
CA GLU A 124 14.01 8.95 5.21
C GLU A 124 14.91 8.36 6.30
N GLN A 125 14.32 7.95 7.42
CA GLN A 125 15.04 7.27 8.51
C GLN A 125 15.28 5.77 8.27
N GLY A 126 14.82 5.20 7.16
CA GLY A 126 14.92 3.75 6.88
C GLY A 126 14.01 2.86 7.76
N LYS A 127 13.06 3.48 8.46
CA LYS A 127 12.09 2.84 9.38
C LYS A 127 10.75 2.53 8.72
N LEU A 128 10.55 2.93 7.46
CA LEU A 128 9.40 2.52 6.69
C LEU A 128 9.66 1.17 6.00
N LYS A 129 8.73 0.23 6.16
CA LYS A 129 8.69 -1.03 5.41
C LYS A 129 7.48 -1.01 4.49
N TYR A 130 7.66 -1.52 3.28
CA TYR A 130 6.57 -1.67 2.32
C TYR A 130 6.40 -3.14 1.98
N ILE A 131 5.21 -3.67 2.23
CA ILE A 131 4.92 -5.08 2.04
C ILE A 131 3.62 -5.27 1.27
N ASN A 132 3.51 -6.42 0.61
CA ASN A 132 2.24 -6.95 0.11
C ASN A 132 1.86 -8.16 0.95
N VAL A 133 0.63 -8.20 1.45
CA VAL A 133 0.04 -9.39 2.08
C VAL A 133 -1.06 -9.92 1.17
N LYS A 134 -0.81 -11.10 0.61
CA LYS A 134 -1.79 -11.82 -0.20
C LYS A 134 -2.42 -12.95 0.58
N THR A 135 -3.75 -12.96 0.59
CA THR A 135 -4.59 -13.85 1.40
C THR A 135 -5.37 -14.79 0.50
N ILE A 136 -5.10 -16.09 0.60
CA ILE A 136 -5.76 -17.12 -0.20
C ILE A 136 -6.62 -18.00 0.72
N PRO A 137 -7.95 -18.07 0.54
CA PRO A 137 -8.81 -18.95 1.31
C PRO A 137 -8.50 -20.42 1.02
N LYS A 138 -8.55 -21.26 2.06
CA LYS A 138 -8.31 -22.71 2.03
C LYS A 138 -9.49 -23.51 2.64
N GLY A 139 -10.68 -22.93 2.66
CA GLY A 139 -11.90 -23.47 3.28
C GLY A 139 -12.63 -22.39 4.07
N ALA A 140 -13.69 -22.77 4.80
CA ALA A 140 -14.52 -21.84 5.56
C ALA A 140 -13.72 -21.03 6.60
N ASP A 141 -12.72 -21.65 7.25
CA ASP A 141 -12.02 -21.07 8.41
C ASP A 141 -10.49 -21.06 8.28
N LYS A 142 -9.95 -21.26 7.07
CA LYS A 142 -8.51 -21.35 6.84
C LYS A 142 -8.09 -20.42 5.72
N ALA A 143 -6.97 -19.72 5.91
CA ALA A 143 -6.33 -18.94 4.87
C ALA A 143 -4.82 -19.19 4.88
N THR A 144 -4.18 -19.04 3.71
CA THR A 144 -2.73 -18.95 3.58
C THR A 144 -2.38 -17.50 3.32
N PHE A 145 -1.34 -17.00 4.00
CA PHE A 145 -0.79 -15.67 3.77
C PHE A 145 0.56 -15.81 3.06
N THR A 146 0.75 -15.07 1.98
CA THR A 146 2.06 -14.85 1.38
C THR A 146 2.43 -13.40 1.58
N VAL A 147 3.63 -13.16 2.11
CA VAL A 147 4.12 -11.83 2.43
C VAL A 147 5.34 -11.54 1.57
N LYS A 148 5.26 -10.46 0.79
CA LYS A 148 6.36 -9.98 -0.03
C LYS A 148 6.86 -8.66 0.54
N HIS A 149 8.15 -8.61 0.85
CA HIS A 149 8.82 -7.39 1.26
C HIS A 149 9.40 -6.70 0.04
N TYR A 150 9.10 -5.41 -0.10
CA TYR A 150 9.69 -4.58 -1.12
C TYR A 150 10.97 -3.92 -0.59
N LYS A 151 12.00 -3.89 -1.42
CA LYS A 151 13.21 -3.14 -1.12
C LYS A 151 12.95 -1.66 -1.39
N LEU A 152 13.03 -0.86 -0.34
CA LEU A 152 12.97 0.60 -0.41
C LEU A 152 14.41 1.11 -0.39
N GLY A 153 15.09 1.05 -1.53
CA GLY A 153 16.50 1.42 -1.66
C GLY A 153 17.27 0.49 -2.61
N GLY A 154 17.85 1.10 -3.64
CA GLY A 154 18.52 0.45 -4.76
C GLY A 154 18.10 1.16 -6.05
N ASP A 155 18.97 2.06 -6.52
CA ASP A 155 18.89 2.57 -7.89
C ASP A 155 18.97 1.35 -8.83
N GLU A 156 18.02 1.26 -9.77
CA GLU A 156 18.31 0.65 -11.07
C GLU A 156 18.94 1.73 -11.95
#